data_AF-A0A7S1YUA0-F1
#
_entry.id   AF-A0A7S1YUA0-F1
#
_cell.length_a   1.000
_cell.length_b   1.000
_cell.length_c   1.000
_cell.angle_alpha   90.00
_cell.angle_beta   90.00
_cell.angle_gamma   90.00
#
_symmetry.space_group_name_H-M   'P 1'
#
loop_
_entity.id
_entity.type
_entity.pdbx_description
1 polymer ?
#
loop_
_entity_poly.entity_id
_entity_poly.type
_entity_poly.pdbx_seq_one_letter_code
_entity_poly.pdbx_strand_id
1 'polypeptide(L)'
;LEGGVIVEAGRHFTDKVHRGGAGFDVGDQIAFDVPFSSTPAVLATLNTYNNGKFMTSLTTNVMTSSFEIAQEALETDSTVAGEEIGWMAFEPNADAELNFIAGYAAADGSFDGVGQSGLTIDISGAGFMELPDLVVNVYGENGVDGSYARGAGVFTNTTQTVYAEEDTKKDPEQNHNSEPFAWV
;
A
#
# COMPACT_ATOMS: atom_id res chain seq x y z
N LEU A 1 -23.68 -11.70 3.03
CA LEU A 1 -23.25 -12.67 2.00
C LEU A 1 -22.72 -13.87 2.75
N GLU A 2 -23.26 -15.06 2.55
CA GLU A 2 -22.78 -16.26 3.27
C GLU A 2 -21.74 -16.95 2.38
N GLY A 3 -20.46 -16.88 2.77
CA GLY A 3 -19.35 -17.58 2.12
C GLY A 3 -18.64 -16.87 0.97
N GLY A 4 -18.83 -15.56 0.75
CA GLY A 4 -18.12 -14.80 -0.29
C GLY A 4 -17.23 -13.70 0.30
N VAL A 5 -16.12 -13.40 -0.36
CA VAL A 5 -15.21 -12.27 -0.05
C VAL A 5 -15.85 -10.95 -0.50
N ILE A 6 -15.82 -9.94 0.36
CA ILE A 6 -16.12 -8.56 -0.05
C ILE A 6 -14.91 -8.02 -0.83
N VAL A 7 -15.17 -7.56 -2.05
CA VAL A 7 -14.23 -6.76 -2.83
C VAL A 7 -14.96 -5.51 -3.29
N GLU A 8 -14.37 -4.35 -3.02
CA GLU A 8 -14.88 -3.05 -3.47
C GLU A 8 -13.80 -2.35 -4.29
N ALA A 9 -14.19 -1.62 -5.34
CA ALA A 9 -13.26 -0.90 -6.17
C ALA A 9 -13.86 0.41 -6.63
N GLY A 10 -13.00 1.40 -6.82
CA GLY A 10 -13.44 2.72 -7.23
C GLY A 10 -12.30 3.55 -7.79
N ARG A 11 -12.61 4.81 -8.02
CA ARG A 11 -11.65 5.84 -8.41
C ARG A 11 -12.02 7.15 -7.76
N HIS A 12 -11.01 7.95 -7.45
CA HIS A 12 -11.19 9.24 -6.81
C HIS A 12 -10.23 10.25 -7.44
N PHE A 13 -10.71 11.47 -7.69
CA PHE A 13 -9.86 12.57 -8.12
C PHE A 13 -9.43 13.37 -6.89
N THR A 14 -8.13 13.56 -6.70
CA THR A 14 -7.59 14.29 -5.55
C THR A 14 -6.42 15.19 -5.92
N ASP A 15 -6.35 16.37 -5.30
CA ASP A 15 -5.19 17.27 -5.30
C ASP A 15 -4.40 17.23 -3.98
N LYS A 16 -4.76 16.29 -3.10
CA LYS A 16 -4.04 16.03 -1.87
C LYS A 16 -2.71 15.38 -2.15
N VAL A 17 -1.67 15.90 -1.50
CA VAL A 17 -0.30 15.43 -1.67
C VAL A 17 0.39 15.38 -0.31
N HIS A 18 0.96 14.22 0.02
CA HIS A 18 1.99 14.14 1.04
C HIS A 18 3.33 14.58 0.45
N ARG A 19 4.15 15.23 1.27
CA ARG A 19 5.48 15.71 0.90
C ARG A 19 6.42 15.29 2.02
N GLY A 20 7.55 14.69 1.68
CA GLY A 20 8.57 14.25 2.62
C GLY A 20 8.89 15.29 3.69
N GLY A 21 9.00 14.82 4.92
CA GLY A 21 9.14 15.63 6.12
C GLY A 21 7.84 16.22 6.66
N ALA A 22 6.69 15.98 6.03
CA ALA A 22 5.37 16.39 6.54
C ALA A 22 4.66 15.24 7.27
N GLY A 23 3.51 15.55 7.88
CA GLY A 23 2.62 14.54 8.41
C GLY A 23 1.67 14.00 7.34
N PHE A 24 1.16 12.79 7.55
CA PHE A 24 0.37 12.04 6.58
C PHE A 24 -1.15 12.23 6.64
N ASP A 25 -1.64 13.08 7.56
CA ASP A 25 -3.05 13.46 7.68
C ASP A 25 -3.46 14.45 6.57
N VAL A 26 -3.28 14.04 5.31
CA VAL A 26 -3.47 14.91 4.14
C VAL A 26 -4.47 14.36 3.12
N GLY A 27 -4.97 13.13 3.27
CA GLY A 27 -5.80 12.46 2.27
C GLY A 27 -7.28 12.84 2.27
N ASP A 28 -7.94 12.51 1.16
CA ASP A 28 -9.39 12.56 1.06
C ASP A 28 -9.98 11.26 1.61
N GLN A 29 -10.97 11.37 2.49
CA GLN A 29 -11.65 10.19 3.03
C GLN A 29 -12.62 9.58 2.00
N ILE A 30 -12.48 8.28 1.79
CA ILE A 30 -13.35 7.44 0.97
C ILE A 30 -14.12 6.50 1.90
N ALA A 31 -15.44 6.49 1.80
CA ALA A 31 -16.29 5.53 2.51
C ALA A 31 -16.52 4.30 1.63
N PHE A 32 -16.49 3.12 2.24
CA PHE A 32 -16.94 1.89 1.58
C PHE A 32 -18.46 1.84 1.52
N ASP A 33 -19.00 1.36 0.39
CA ASP A 33 -20.43 1.10 0.23
C ASP A 33 -20.92 0.04 1.22
N VAL A 34 -20.08 -0.95 1.51
CA VAL A 34 -20.32 -2.00 2.50
C VAL A 34 -19.14 -2.09 3.47
N PRO A 35 -19.35 -1.93 4.78
CA PRO A 35 -18.28 -2.12 5.75
C PRO A 35 -17.72 -3.54 5.74
N PHE A 36 -16.40 -3.66 5.79
CA PHE A 36 -15.69 -4.93 5.94
C PHE A 36 -15.79 -5.47 7.37
N SER A 37 -15.63 -6.78 7.54
CA SER A 37 -15.65 -7.43 8.86
C SER A 37 -14.39 -7.15 9.70
N SER A 38 -13.30 -6.78 9.02
CA SER A 38 -11.99 -6.41 9.57
C SER A 38 -11.32 -5.40 8.65
N THR A 39 -10.20 -4.82 9.08
CA THR A 39 -9.44 -3.86 8.29
C THR A 39 -9.04 -4.47 6.92
N PRO A 40 -9.50 -3.91 5.79
CA PRO A 40 -9.26 -4.49 4.46
C PRO A 40 -7.85 -4.22 3.95
N ALA A 41 -7.39 -5.04 2.99
CA ALA A 41 -6.21 -4.72 2.19
C ALA A 41 -6.62 -3.74 1.08
N VAL A 42 -6.05 -2.53 1.06
CA VAL A 42 -6.37 -1.52 0.04
C VAL A 42 -5.16 -1.33 -0.87
N LEU A 43 -5.38 -1.53 -2.17
CA LEU A 43 -4.41 -1.28 -3.23
C LEU A 43 -4.86 -0.04 -4.00
N ALA A 44 -3.94 0.86 -4.31
CA ALA A 44 -4.18 2.09 -5.05
C ALA A 44 -3.14 2.31 -6.15
N THR A 45 -3.52 3.09 -7.16
CA THR A 45 -2.61 3.47 -8.24
C THR A 45 -3.05 4.76 -8.93
N LEU A 46 -2.09 5.60 -9.29
CA LEU A 46 -2.33 6.79 -10.10
C LEU A 46 -2.70 6.38 -11.53
N ASN A 47 -3.89 6.77 -11.98
CA ASN A 47 -4.41 6.50 -13.32
C ASN A 47 -4.20 7.64 -14.32
N THR A 48 -3.71 8.80 -13.86
CA THR A 48 -3.39 9.95 -14.69
C THR A 48 -1.97 10.48 -14.39
N TYR A 49 -1.49 11.37 -15.26
CA TYR A 49 -0.17 12.02 -15.15
C TYR A 49 -0.28 13.53 -15.39
N ASN A 50 -1.14 14.19 -14.61
CA ASN A 50 -1.39 15.62 -14.68
C ASN A 50 -0.31 16.45 -13.99
N ASN A 51 0.38 15.91 -12.98
CA ASN A 51 1.48 16.59 -12.29
C ASN A 51 2.72 16.76 -13.16
N GLY A 52 2.92 15.87 -14.14
CA GLY A 52 4.15 15.87 -14.94
C GLY A 52 5.40 15.51 -14.12
N LYS A 53 5.22 14.89 -12.95
CA LYS A 53 6.26 14.51 -11.98
C LYS A 53 6.06 13.08 -11.52
N PHE A 54 7.13 12.46 -11.04
CA PHE A 54 7.03 11.18 -10.38
C PHE A 54 6.26 11.35 -9.07
N MET A 55 5.18 10.59 -8.95
CA MET A 55 4.29 10.55 -7.80
C MET A 55 3.88 9.08 -7.63
N THR A 56 3.56 8.67 -6.41
CA THR A 56 2.87 7.40 -6.13
C THR A 56 1.53 7.68 -5.45
N SER A 57 0.76 6.64 -5.15
CA SER A 57 -0.48 6.77 -4.36
C SER A 57 -0.19 6.51 -2.89
N LEU A 58 -0.82 7.30 -2.03
CA LEU A 58 -0.83 7.14 -0.59
C LEU A 58 -2.20 6.64 -0.14
N THR A 59 -2.21 5.60 0.68
CA THR A 59 -3.41 5.11 1.36
C THR A 59 -3.15 5.11 2.87
N THR A 60 -3.96 5.82 3.65
CA THR A 60 -3.80 5.93 5.12
C THR A 60 -5.14 5.74 5.83
N ASN A 61 -5.11 5.71 7.17
CA ASN A 61 -6.31 5.73 8.02
C ASN A 61 -7.37 4.70 7.63
N VAL A 62 -6.92 3.51 7.21
CA VAL A 62 -7.79 2.45 6.74
C VAL A 62 -8.49 1.77 7.91
N MET A 63 -9.81 1.80 7.84
CA MET A 63 -10.75 1.27 8.82
C MET A 63 -11.74 0.34 8.11
N THR A 64 -12.58 -0.36 8.87
CA THR A 64 -13.60 -1.26 8.31
C THR A 64 -14.62 -0.56 7.40
N SER A 65 -14.80 0.75 7.54
CA SER A 65 -15.84 1.52 6.82
C SER A 65 -15.29 2.61 5.90
N SER A 66 -13.98 2.86 5.93
CA SER A 66 -13.38 3.97 5.18
C SER A 66 -11.86 3.86 5.12
N PHE A 67 -11.26 4.65 4.26
CA PHE A 67 -9.83 4.90 4.21
C PHE A 67 -9.58 6.33 3.72
N GLU A 68 -8.34 6.77 3.74
CA GLU A 68 -7.91 8.03 3.12
C GLU A 68 -7.01 7.75 1.93
N ILE A 69 -7.15 8.57 0.88
CA ILE A 69 -6.35 8.47 -0.34
C ILE A 69 -5.74 9.83 -0.70
N ALA A 70 -4.45 9.83 -1.06
CA ALA A 70 -3.73 11.00 -1.51
C ALA A 70 -2.67 10.62 -2.56
N GLN A 71 -2.00 11.62 -3.10
CA GLN A 71 -0.77 11.44 -3.86
C GLN A 71 0.44 11.48 -2.90
N GLU A 72 1.50 10.75 -3.23
CA GLU A 72 2.78 10.75 -2.50
C GLU A 72 3.88 11.31 -3.39
N ALA A 73 4.55 12.37 -2.92
CA ALA A 73 5.65 13.01 -3.64
C ALA A 73 7.03 12.40 -3.31
N LEU A 74 7.07 11.51 -2.31
CA LEU A 74 8.26 11.09 -1.58
C LEU A 74 8.96 12.37 -1.10
N GLU A 75 10.18 12.64 -1.52
CA GLU A 75 10.83 13.93 -1.37
C GLU A 75 11.19 14.59 -2.71
N THR A 76 10.56 14.12 -3.79
CA THR A 76 11.00 14.43 -5.14
C THR A 76 10.45 15.73 -5.71
N ASP A 77 9.28 16.19 -5.24
CA ASP A 77 8.62 17.41 -5.71
C ASP A 77 7.56 17.92 -4.69
N SER A 78 6.90 19.03 -5.00
CA SER A 78 5.82 19.62 -4.18
C SER A 78 4.59 20.04 -5.00
N THR A 79 4.57 19.71 -6.29
CA THR A 79 3.48 19.98 -7.24
C THR A 79 2.14 19.41 -6.73
N VAL A 80 1.04 20.09 -7.04
CA VAL A 80 -0.32 19.83 -6.51
C VAL A 80 -1.36 19.69 -7.61
N ALA A 81 -0.99 19.26 -8.81
CA ALA A 81 -2.00 19.00 -9.81
C ALA A 81 -2.83 17.78 -9.36
N GLY A 82 -4.14 17.81 -9.58
CA GLY A 82 -4.99 16.69 -9.19
C GLY A 82 -4.80 15.49 -10.11
N GLU A 83 -4.85 14.29 -9.53
CA GLU A 83 -4.76 13.01 -10.24
C GLU A 83 -5.99 12.15 -9.95
N GLU A 84 -6.39 11.33 -10.91
CA GLU A 84 -7.33 10.23 -10.67
C GLU A 84 -6.54 9.06 -10.10
N ILE A 85 -6.92 8.58 -8.92
CA ILE A 85 -6.37 7.39 -8.28
C ILE A 85 -7.43 6.30 -8.32
N GLY A 86 -7.10 5.16 -8.94
CA GLY A 86 -7.91 3.94 -8.87
C GLY A 86 -7.56 3.15 -7.62
N TRP A 87 -8.54 2.49 -7.02
CA TRP A 87 -8.34 1.68 -5.82
C TRP A 87 -9.18 0.41 -5.83
N MET A 88 -8.70 -0.60 -5.11
CA MET A 88 -9.40 -1.85 -4.82
C MET A 88 -9.15 -2.25 -3.37
N ALA A 89 -10.21 -2.61 -2.66
CA ALA A 89 -10.20 -3.06 -1.28
C ALA A 89 -10.68 -4.50 -1.18
N PHE A 90 -9.92 -5.33 -0.47
CA PHE A 90 -10.19 -6.75 -0.30
C PHE A 90 -10.41 -7.05 1.18
N GLU A 91 -11.43 -7.86 1.46
CA GLU A 91 -11.52 -8.52 2.76
C GLU A 91 -10.29 -9.43 2.94
N PRO A 92 -9.59 -9.36 4.09
CA PRO A 92 -8.41 -10.19 4.30
C PRO A 92 -8.81 -11.66 4.37
N ASN A 93 -7.80 -12.54 4.27
CA ASN A 93 -7.85 -14.01 4.21
C ASN A 93 -7.82 -14.58 2.80
N ALA A 94 -7.59 -15.89 2.73
CA ALA A 94 -7.51 -16.66 1.50
C ALA A 94 -8.90 -17.01 0.97
N ASP A 95 -9.06 -16.91 -0.35
CA ASP A 95 -10.17 -17.48 -1.10
C ASP A 95 -9.64 -18.60 -2.01
N ALA A 96 -9.94 -19.84 -1.63
CA ALA A 96 -9.49 -21.00 -2.38
C ALA A 96 -10.22 -21.19 -3.73
N GLU A 97 -11.42 -20.63 -3.89
CA GLU A 97 -12.18 -20.70 -5.14
C GLU A 97 -11.63 -19.70 -6.16
N LEU A 98 -11.28 -18.50 -5.69
CA LEU A 98 -10.69 -17.44 -6.51
C LEU A 98 -9.16 -17.49 -6.57
N ASN A 99 -8.53 -18.38 -5.81
CA ASN A 99 -7.08 -18.63 -5.79
C ASN A 99 -6.26 -17.35 -5.51
N PHE A 100 -6.64 -16.60 -4.47
CA PHE A 100 -5.85 -15.47 -3.95
C PHE A 100 -5.88 -15.45 -2.42
N ILE A 101 -4.99 -14.67 -1.83
CA ILE A 101 -5.03 -14.30 -0.42
C ILE A 101 -4.79 -12.80 -0.32
N ALA A 102 -5.63 -12.09 0.41
CA ALA A 102 -5.42 -10.68 0.69
C ALA A 102 -5.04 -10.49 2.15
N GLY A 103 -4.24 -9.48 2.42
CA GLY A 103 -3.90 -9.15 3.79
C GLY A 103 -3.23 -7.80 3.95
N TYR A 104 -3.03 -7.51 5.23
CA TYR A 104 -2.32 -6.36 5.72
C TYR A 104 -1.26 -6.87 6.68
N ALA A 105 -0.05 -6.36 6.55
CA ALA A 105 1.01 -6.59 7.51
C ALA A 105 1.30 -5.26 8.22
N ALA A 106 1.05 -5.26 9.54
CA ALA A 106 1.47 -4.15 10.39
C ALA A 106 2.99 -4.07 10.45
N ALA A 107 3.52 -2.87 10.66
CA ALA A 107 4.92 -2.63 10.92
C ALA A 107 5.48 -3.62 11.95
N ASP A 108 6.57 -4.30 11.59
CA ASP A 108 7.24 -5.30 12.42
C ASP A 108 8.28 -4.69 13.38
N GLY A 109 8.43 -3.36 13.33
CA GLY A 109 9.36 -2.59 14.16
C GLY A 109 10.81 -2.65 13.69
N SER A 110 11.08 -3.28 12.54
CA SER A 110 12.39 -3.29 11.87
C SER A 110 12.42 -2.25 10.77
N PHE A 111 13.56 -1.59 10.58
CA PHE A 111 13.74 -0.72 9.42
C PHE A 111 13.70 -1.57 8.14
N ASP A 112 12.78 -1.24 7.24
CA ASP A 112 12.41 -1.98 6.03
C ASP A 112 12.76 -1.22 4.75
N GLY A 113 13.63 -0.22 4.86
CA GLY A 113 14.27 0.45 3.77
C GLY A 113 15.18 -0.46 2.94
N VAL A 114 15.51 -0.02 1.73
CA VAL A 114 16.36 -0.80 0.83
C VAL A 114 17.77 -0.96 1.41
N GLY A 115 18.22 -2.20 1.52
CA GLY A 115 19.49 -2.55 2.17
C GLY A 115 19.37 -2.87 3.66
N GLN A 116 18.15 -2.82 4.21
CA GLN A 116 17.83 -3.18 5.58
C GLN A 116 17.03 -4.51 5.63
N SER A 117 16.37 -4.78 6.76
CA SER A 117 15.58 -5.99 6.98
C SER A 117 14.18 -5.78 6.40
N GLY A 118 13.94 -6.25 5.18
CA GLY A 118 12.62 -6.12 4.56
C GLY A 118 11.54 -6.87 5.33
N LEU A 119 10.31 -6.39 5.23
CA LEU A 119 9.16 -7.03 5.85
C LEU A 119 8.86 -8.36 5.15
N THR A 120 8.68 -9.42 5.93
CA THR A 120 8.29 -10.73 5.41
C THR A 120 6.79 -10.93 5.52
N ILE A 121 6.14 -11.13 4.37
CA ILE A 121 4.74 -11.52 4.24
C ILE A 121 4.67 -13.05 4.26
N ASP A 122 3.96 -13.60 5.24
CA ASP A 122 3.68 -15.03 5.36
C ASP A 122 2.33 -15.35 4.71
N ILE A 123 2.39 -16.08 3.60
CA ILE A 123 1.23 -16.58 2.85
C ILE A 123 1.10 -18.11 2.92
N SER A 124 1.77 -18.76 3.88
CA SER A 124 1.75 -20.22 4.03
C SER A 124 0.33 -20.79 4.23
N GLY A 125 -0.59 -19.99 4.78
CA GLY A 125 -2.01 -20.34 4.93
C GLY A 125 -2.80 -20.39 3.63
N ALA A 126 -2.30 -19.84 2.52
CA ALA A 126 -3.00 -19.81 1.24
C ALA A 126 -2.92 -21.14 0.46
N GLY A 127 -1.91 -21.97 0.74
CA GLY A 127 -1.79 -23.29 0.11
C GLY A 127 -1.46 -23.28 -1.39
N PHE A 128 -0.79 -22.24 -1.89
CA PHE A 128 -0.40 -22.16 -3.30
C PHE A 128 0.54 -23.30 -3.70
N MET A 129 0.25 -23.92 -4.85
CA MET A 129 1.07 -25.01 -5.41
C MET A 129 2.23 -24.48 -6.26
N GLU A 130 2.09 -23.27 -6.79
CA GLU A 130 3.09 -22.55 -7.59
C GLU A 130 3.39 -21.21 -6.93
N LEU A 131 4.45 -20.52 -7.38
CA LEU A 131 4.76 -19.18 -6.93
C LEU A 131 3.63 -18.21 -7.36
N PRO A 132 2.90 -17.56 -6.44
CA PRO A 132 1.91 -16.56 -6.80
C PRO A 132 2.58 -15.23 -7.20
N ASP A 133 1.87 -14.45 -8.00
CA ASP A 133 2.20 -13.03 -8.20
C ASP A 133 1.90 -12.24 -6.91
N LEU A 134 2.57 -11.10 -6.74
CA LEU A 134 2.34 -10.17 -5.63
C LEU A 134 1.91 -8.81 -6.19
N VAL A 135 0.79 -8.29 -5.70
CA VAL A 135 0.49 -6.86 -5.78
C VAL A 135 0.57 -6.28 -4.38
N VAL A 136 1.44 -5.30 -4.19
CA VAL A 136 1.71 -4.70 -2.87
C VAL A 136 1.67 -3.17 -2.95
N ASN A 137 1.19 -2.56 -1.88
CA ASN A 137 1.20 -1.12 -1.65
C ASN A 137 1.68 -0.81 -0.23
N VAL A 138 2.39 0.29 -0.06
CA VAL A 138 2.56 0.90 1.27
C VAL A 138 1.17 1.35 1.72
N TYR A 139 0.86 1.07 2.97
CA TYR A 139 -0.48 1.11 3.53
C TYR A 139 -0.38 1.70 4.93
N GLY A 140 -0.66 2.98 5.12
CA GLY A 140 -0.30 3.67 6.35
C GLY A 140 1.17 4.07 6.38
N GLU A 141 1.56 4.71 7.48
CA GLU A 141 2.73 5.58 7.54
C GLU A 141 3.33 5.58 8.95
N ASN A 142 4.64 5.35 9.07
CA ASN A 142 5.39 5.33 10.32
C ASN A 142 6.61 6.25 10.24
N GLY A 143 6.42 7.54 10.04
CA GLY A 143 7.53 8.48 10.04
C GLY A 143 7.10 9.80 9.50
N VAL A 144 7.98 10.43 8.75
CA VAL A 144 7.69 11.63 7.95
C VAL A 144 8.21 11.51 6.52
N ASP A 145 9.03 10.50 6.25
CA ASP A 145 9.63 10.27 4.95
C ASP A 145 8.66 9.41 4.13
N GLY A 146 8.48 9.75 2.86
CA GLY A 146 7.56 9.05 1.99
C GLY A 146 8.24 7.86 1.32
N SER A 147 7.50 6.78 1.13
CA SER A 147 8.02 5.56 0.49
C SER A 147 7.06 4.96 -0.53
N TYR A 148 7.54 3.96 -1.27
CA TYR A 148 6.71 3.10 -2.11
C TYR A 148 7.12 1.64 -1.96
N ALA A 149 6.16 0.74 -2.19
CA ALA A 149 6.42 -0.68 -2.00
C ALA A 149 7.28 -1.26 -3.11
N ARG A 150 8.26 -2.07 -2.73
CA ARG A 150 9.09 -2.84 -3.66
C ARG A 150 9.28 -4.27 -3.18
N GLY A 151 9.15 -5.24 -4.09
CA GLY A 151 9.52 -6.63 -3.83
C GLY A 151 11.01 -6.82 -3.61
N ALA A 152 11.37 -7.74 -2.71
CA ALA A 152 12.73 -7.98 -2.26
C ALA A 152 13.08 -9.48 -2.19
N GLY A 153 14.34 -9.82 -2.44
CA GLY A 153 14.84 -11.18 -2.24
C GLY A 153 14.23 -12.21 -3.20
N VAL A 154 14.02 -13.43 -2.69
CA VAL A 154 13.49 -14.56 -3.46
C VAL A 154 12.16 -14.96 -2.87
N PHE A 155 11.11 -14.89 -3.68
CA PHE A 155 9.77 -15.29 -3.27
C PHE A 155 9.60 -16.81 -3.33
N THR A 156 8.75 -17.32 -2.45
CA THR A 156 8.28 -18.70 -2.44
C THR A 156 6.75 -18.73 -2.49
N ASN A 157 6.16 -19.91 -2.64
CA ASN A 157 4.72 -20.10 -2.51
C ASN A 157 4.19 -19.94 -1.06
N THR A 158 5.07 -19.64 -0.10
CA THR A 158 4.72 -19.46 1.32
C THR A 158 5.17 -18.12 1.89
N THR A 159 6.12 -17.44 1.23
CA THR A 159 6.75 -16.23 1.77
C THR A 159 7.14 -15.27 0.66
N GLN A 160 6.89 -13.99 0.89
CA GLN A 160 7.37 -12.90 0.04
C GLN A 160 7.99 -11.82 0.93
N THR A 161 8.96 -11.07 0.42
CA THR A 161 9.63 -10.00 1.18
C THR A 161 9.46 -8.68 0.45
N VAL A 162 9.21 -7.61 1.19
CA VAL A 162 8.99 -6.27 0.63
C VAL A 162 9.80 -5.22 1.38
N TYR A 163 10.10 -4.13 0.69
CA TYR A 163 10.73 -2.93 1.24
C TYR A 163 9.81 -1.72 1.08
N ALA A 164 9.95 -0.76 1.99
CA ALA A 164 9.49 0.61 1.84
C ALA A 164 10.66 1.39 1.21
N GLU A 165 10.61 1.61 -0.10
CA GLU A 165 11.68 2.29 -0.81
C GLU A 165 11.43 3.79 -0.87
N GLU A 166 12.37 4.57 -0.33
CA GLU A 166 12.44 6.03 -0.48
C GLU A 166 13.04 6.42 -1.82
N ASP A 167 12.85 7.68 -2.21
CA ASP A 167 13.63 8.23 -3.31
C ASP A 167 15.12 8.35 -2.95
N THR A 168 15.98 8.41 -3.98
CA THR A 168 17.43 8.67 -3.83
C THR A 168 17.82 10.01 -4.46
N LYS A 169 16.83 10.86 -4.70
CA LYS A 169 17.01 12.10 -5.47
C LYS A 169 17.50 13.22 -4.56
N LYS A 170 16.91 13.36 -3.37
CA LYS A 170 17.26 14.43 -2.44
C LYS A 170 18.53 14.09 -1.66
N ASP A 171 18.68 12.86 -1.21
CA ASP A 171 19.90 12.35 -0.63
C ASP A 171 20.07 10.83 -0.84
N PRO A 172 21.21 10.24 -0.44
CA PRO A 172 21.45 8.80 -0.54
C PRO A 172 20.91 7.96 0.64
N GLU A 173 20.31 8.59 1.66
CA GLU A 173 19.69 7.82 2.75
C GLU A 173 18.45 7.10 2.20
N GLN A 174 18.25 5.87 2.66
CA GLN A 174 17.06 5.08 2.34
C GLN A 174 16.55 4.37 3.61
N ASN A 175 16.87 4.93 4.78
CA ASN A 175 16.53 4.31 6.05
C ASN A 175 15.09 4.68 6.40
N HIS A 176 14.16 3.76 6.17
CA HIS A 176 12.78 3.95 6.58
C HIS A 176 12.50 3.27 7.90
N ASN A 177 11.72 3.90 8.77
CA ASN A 177 11.03 3.17 9.83
C ASN A 177 10.12 2.11 9.21
N SER A 178 9.85 1.03 9.94
CA SER A 178 8.96 -0.05 9.50
C SER A 178 7.62 0.49 9.02
N GLU A 179 7.31 0.32 7.74
CA GLU A 179 6.04 0.71 7.16
C GLU A 179 5.04 -0.43 7.13
N PRO A 180 3.74 -0.13 7.18
CA PRO A 180 2.75 -1.16 6.98
C PRO A 180 2.46 -1.36 5.49
N PHE A 181 2.08 -2.58 5.11
CA PHE A 181 1.81 -2.94 3.70
C PHE A 181 0.47 -3.64 3.56
N ALA A 182 -0.22 -3.34 2.47
CA ALA A 182 -1.34 -4.13 1.98
C ALA A 182 -0.89 -4.95 0.77
N TRP A 183 -1.41 -6.17 0.68
CA TRP A 183 -1.00 -7.13 -0.35
C TRP A 183 -2.15 -8.04 -0.77
N VAL A 184 -2.05 -8.50 -2.02
CA VAL A 184 -2.88 -9.55 -2.65
C VAL A 184 -1.99 -10.44 -3.51
#